data_AF-E3CV91-F1
#
_entry.id   AF-E3CV91-F1
#
_cell.length_a   1.000
_cell.length_b   1.000
_cell.length_c   1.000
_cell.angle_alpha   90.00
_cell.angle_beta   90.00
_cell.angle_gamma   90.00
#
_symmetry.space_group_name_H-M   'P 1'
#
loop_
_entity.id
_entity.type
_entity.pdbx_description
1 polymer ?
#
loop_
_entity_poly.entity_id
_entity_poly.type
_entity_poly.pdbx_seq_one_letter_code
_entity_poly.pdbx_strand_id
1 'polypeptide(L)'
;MKVADTIQSGDWKGEKHVPVIEAPEKVKAGEAFEVTLSVGKEIPHPNTTEHHIKWIQLLFKPEGGKFAYEVAKVRFEVHGESTEGPNQGPAHAEPCATVKVKLSKPGTFLALSYCNIHGFWESERPVSVE
;
A
#
# COMPACT_ATOMS: atom_id res chain seq x y z
N MET A 1 -4.21 -11.37 -22.41
CA MET A 1 -3.99 -10.34 -21.38
C MET A 1 -4.06 -11.01 -20.02
N LYS A 2 -3.03 -10.81 -19.19
CA LYS A 2 -2.97 -11.23 -17.78
C LYS A 2 -3.31 -10.03 -16.91
N VAL A 3 -3.81 -10.25 -15.70
CA VAL A 3 -4.08 -9.16 -14.73
C VAL A 3 -2.81 -8.35 -14.45
N ALA A 4 -1.65 -9.01 -14.38
CA ALA A 4 -0.37 -8.34 -14.19
C ALA A 4 -0.06 -7.28 -15.27
N ASP A 5 -0.58 -7.45 -16.50
CA ASP A 5 -0.38 -6.50 -17.59
C ASP A 5 -1.12 -5.16 -17.36
N THR A 6 -2.02 -5.10 -16.36
CA THR A 6 -2.80 -3.90 -16.01
C THR A 6 -2.30 -3.20 -14.75
N ILE A 7 -1.24 -3.73 -14.12
CA ILE A 7 -0.66 -3.16 -12.89
C ILE A 7 0.47 -2.21 -13.30
N GLN A 8 0.42 -0.98 -12.81
CA GLN A 8 1.41 0.05 -13.11
C GLN A 8 2.48 0.14 -12.02
N SER A 9 3.67 0.57 -12.38
CA SER A 9 4.80 0.83 -11.48
C SER A 9 5.49 2.14 -11.88
N GLY A 10 6.14 2.84 -10.95
CA GLY A 10 6.85 4.08 -11.25
C GLY A 10 7.66 4.63 -10.09
N ASP A 11 8.32 5.77 -10.32
CA ASP A 11 8.98 6.52 -9.23
C ASP A 11 7.94 7.34 -8.48
N TRP A 12 7.75 7.02 -7.19
CA TRP A 12 6.79 7.70 -6.31
C TRP A 12 7.06 9.21 -6.15
N LYS A 13 8.26 9.69 -6.47
CA LYS A 13 8.57 11.12 -6.48
C LYS A 13 7.92 11.87 -7.64
N GLY A 14 7.66 11.19 -8.76
CA GLY A 14 7.00 11.75 -9.94
C GLY A 14 5.56 11.28 -10.12
N GLU A 15 5.19 10.15 -9.50
CA GLU A 15 3.90 9.50 -9.65
C GLU A 15 3.23 9.23 -8.30
N LYS A 16 2.14 9.94 -8.02
CA LYS A 16 1.43 9.92 -6.74
C LYS A 16 0.71 8.62 -6.43
N HIS A 17 0.47 7.76 -7.42
CA HIS A 17 -0.28 6.52 -7.22
C HIS A 17 0.57 5.34 -6.71
N VAL A 18 1.89 5.42 -6.86
CA VAL A 18 2.80 4.35 -6.46
C VAL A 18 2.73 4.18 -4.94
N PRO A 19 2.37 2.99 -4.43
CA PRO A 19 2.39 2.76 -2.99
C PRO A 19 3.83 2.76 -2.47
N VAL A 20 4.07 3.39 -1.33
CA VAL A 20 5.38 3.46 -0.68
C VAL A 20 5.42 2.52 0.52
N ILE A 21 6.51 1.76 0.64
CA ILE A 21 6.76 0.83 1.75
C ILE A 21 7.87 1.41 2.65
N GLU A 22 7.52 1.72 3.89
CA GLU A 22 8.45 2.16 4.92
C GLU A 22 8.61 1.08 6.00
N ALA A 23 9.81 0.54 6.11
CA ALA A 23 10.21 -0.50 7.05
C ALA A 23 11.70 -0.34 7.39
N PRO A 24 12.24 -1.00 8.42
CA PRO A 24 13.67 -1.17 8.58
C PRO A 24 14.27 -2.02 7.43
N GLU A 25 15.52 -1.75 7.03
CA GLU A 25 16.22 -2.58 6.03
C GLU A 25 16.60 -3.96 6.57
N LYS A 26 16.80 -4.04 7.90
CA LYS A 26 17.19 -5.24 8.63
C LYS A 26 16.38 -5.35 9.91
N VAL A 27 15.88 -6.55 10.19
CA VAL A 27 15.07 -6.86 11.38
C VAL A 27 15.56 -8.16 12.02
N LYS A 28 15.23 -8.37 13.29
CA LYS A 28 15.57 -9.61 14.00
C LYS A 28 14.49 -10.67 13.78
N ALA A 29 14.91 -11.92 13.60
CA ALA A 29 14.00 -13.04 13.46
C ALA A 29 13.04 -13.15 14.66
N GLY A 30 11.74 -13.17 14.38
CA GLY A 30 10.68 -13.34 15.38
C GLY A 30 10.30 -12.09 16.17
N GLU A 31 11.05 -10.99 16.04
CA GLU A 31 10.69 -9.70 16.64
C GLU A 31 9.69 -8.93 15.77
N ALA A 32 8.74 -8.25 16.41
CA ALA A 32 7.75 -7.45 15.69
C ALA A 32 8.34 -6.08 15.34
N PHE A 33 8.08 -5.62 14.12
CA PHE A 33 8.44 -4.29 13.65
C PHE A 33 7.28 -3.68 12.85
N GLU A 34 7.34 -2.37 12.64
CA GLU A 34 6.32 -1.63 11.92
C GLU A 34 6.67 -1.52 10.43
N VAL A 35 5.64 -1.72 9.60
CA VAL A 35 5.67 -1.46 8.16
C VAL A 35 4.57 -0.46 7.86
N THR A 36 4.94 0.72 7.37
CA THR A 36 4.02 1.77 6.96
C THR A 36 3.85 1.74 5.45
N LEU A 37 2.59 1.77 5.02
CA LEU A 37 2.14 1.83 3.64
C LEU A 37 1.49 3.18 3.39
N SER A 38 1.82 3.85 2.28
CA SER A 38 1.15 5.08 1.89
C SER A 38 1.04 5.24 0.38
N VAL A 39 0.07 6.03 -0.09
CA VAL A 39 -0.01 6.52 -1.48
C VAL A 39 -0.07 8.04 -1.43
N GLY A 40 0.54 8.72 -2.40
CA GLY A 40 0.59 10.19 -2.46
C GLY A 40 1.58 10.82 -1.47
N LYS A 41 2.66 10.11 -1.13
CA LYS A 41 3.64 10.52 -0.11
C LYS A 41 4.32 11.85 -0.40
N GLU A 42 4.86 12.02 -1.61
CA GLU A 42 5.53 13.27 -2.02
C GLU A 42 4.52 14.24 -2.64
N ILE A 43 3.71 13.72 -3.55
CA ILE A 43 2.67 14.46 -4.25
C ILE A 43 1.32 13.92 -3.76
N PRO A 44 0.51 14.72 -3.04
CA PRO A 44 -0.77 14.27 -2.52
C PRO A 44 -1.69 13.71 -3.62
N HIS A 45 -2.29 12.56 -3.33
CA HIS A 45 -3.37 12.00 -4.13
C HIS A 45 -4.71 12.62 -3.70
N PRO A 46 -5.64 12.95 -4.61
CA PRO A 46 -6.97 13.41 -4.23
C PRO A 46 -7.71 12.42 -3.34
N ASN A 47 -8.53 12.93 -2.42
CA ASN A 47 -9.42 12.13 -1.59
C ASN A 47 -10.80 12.76 -1.61
N THR A 48 -11.48 12.65 -2.75
CA THR A 48 -12.85 13.15 -2.94
C THR A 48 -13.79 11.97 -3.12
N THR A 49 -15.11 12.18 -3.01
CA THR A 49 -16.11 11.14 -3.28
C THR A 49 -15.95 10.53 -4.68
N GLU A 50 -15.48 11.31 -5.65
CA GLU A 50 -15.31 10.93 -7.05
C GLU A 50 -13.95 10.29 -7.35
N HIS A 51 -12.90 10.63 -6.61
CA HIS A 51 -11.53 10.22 -6.89
C HIS A 51 -10.72 10.02 -5.61
N HIS A 52 -10.41 8.75 -5.32
CA HIS A 52 -9.72 8.36 -4.09
C HIS A 52 -9.04 7.00 -4.22
N ILE A 53 -8.06 6.77 -3.35
CA ILE A 53 -7.45 5.46 -3.15
C ILE A 53 -8.37 4.61 -2.29
N LYS A 54 -8.70 3.41 -2.76
CA LYS A 54 -9.60 2.49 -2.06
C LYS A 54 -8.89 1.65 -1.02
N TRP A 55 -7.68 1.17 -1.33
CA TRP A 55 -6.94 0.28 -0.45
C TRP A 55 -5.46 0.20 -0.81
N ILE A 56 -4.67 -0.25 0.17
CA ILE A 56 -3.31 -0.75 -0.03
C ILE A 56 -3.22 -2.16 0.58
N GLN A 57 -2.54 -3.06 -0.12
CA GLN A 57 -2.31 -4.44 0.25
C GLN A 57 -0.80 -4.67 0.36
N LEU A 58 -0.37 -5.21 1.50
CA LEU A 58 1.00 -5.65 1.72
C LEU A 58 1.07 -7.16 1.52
N LEU A 59 2.00 -7.59 0.68
CA LEU A 59 2.39 -8.99 0.53
C LEU A 59 3.85 -9.17 0.92
N PHE A 60 4.20 -10.40 1.29
CA PHE A 60 5.57 -10.80 1.53
C PHE A 60 5.91 -12.03 0.70
N LYS A 61 7.01 -11.95 -0.06
CA LYS A 61 7.58 -13.09 -0.79
C LYS A 61 8.92 -13.46 -0.15
N PRO A 62 9.01 -14.59 0.58
CA PRO A 62 10.27 -15.05 1.13
C PRO A 62 11.30 -15.30 0.02
N GLU A 63 12.56 -15.03 0.32
CA GLU A 63 13.67 -15.39 -0.55
C GLU A 63 13.69 -16.91 -0.80
N GLY A 64 13.91 -17.32 -2.06
CA GLY A 64 13.81 -18.73 -2.49
C GLY A 64 12.40 -19.34 -2.44
N GLY A 65 11.40 -18.61 -1.93
CA GLY A 65 10.01 -19.05 -1.86
C GLY A 65 9.30 -18.93 -3.21
N LYS A 66 8.46 -19.93 -3.53
CA LYS A 66 7.62 -19.96 -4.75
C LYS A 66 6.45 -18.97 -4.68
N PHE A 67 5.86 -18.78 -3.51
CA PHE A 67 4.61 -18.05 -3.33
C PHE A 67 4.82 -16.77 -2.51
N ALA A 68 4.04 -15.74 -2.82
CA ALA A 68 3.83 -14.59 -1.96
C ALA A 68 2.68 -14.86 -0.99
N TYR A 69 2.70 -14.21 0.16
CA TYR A 69 1.69 -14.30 1.20
C TYR A 69 1.08 -12.92 1.42
N GLU A 70 -0.24 -12.83 1.46
CA GLU A 70 -0.92 -11.60 1.87
C GLU A 70 -0.69 -11.39 3.37
N VAL A 71 -0.08 -10.24 3.71
CA VAL A 71 0.21 -9.86 5.11
C VAL A 71 -0.92 -9.03 5.66
N ALA A 72 -1.38 -8.05 4.88
CA ALA A 72 -2.48 -7.18 5.26
C ALA A 72 -3.13 -6.55 4.03
N LYS A 73 -4.41 -6.22 4.15
CA LYS A 73 -5.12 -5.34 3.23
C LYS A 73 -5.87 -4.29 4.02
N VAL A 74 -5.48 -3.03 3.86
CA VAL A 74 -6.09 -1.90 4.54
C VAL A 74 -6.97 -1.16 3.55
N ARG A 75 -8.24 -0.99 3.90
CA ARG A 75 -9.21 -0.27 3.09
C ARG A 75 -9.48 1.11 3.69
N PHE A 76 -9.55 2.12 2.83
CA PHE A 76 -9.88 3.49 3.18
C PHE A 76 -11.27 3.74 2.61
N GLU A 77 -12.29 3.78 3.47
CA GLU A 77 -13.69 3.65 3.03
C GLU A 77 -14.47 4.97 3.02
N VAL A 78 -13.96 6.01 3.70
CA VAL A 78 -14.66 7.28 3.88
C VAL A 78 -13.94 8.37 3.10
N HIS A 79 -14.65 9.06 2.20
CA HIS A 79 -14.12 10.04 1.24
C HIS A 79 -15.02 11.27 1.14
N GLY A 80 -15.54 11.72 2.29
CA GLY A 80 -16.39 12.91 2.37
C GLY A 80 -17.84 12.70 1.91
N GLU A 81 -18.33 11.48 1.78
CA GLU A 81 -19.74 11.24 1.47
C GLU A 81 -20.70 11.61 2.63
N SER A 82 -21.86 12.18 2.31
CA SER A 82 -22.96 12.42 3.25
C SER A 82 -24.31 12.59 2.56
N THR A 83 -25.40 12.70 3.35
CA THR A 83 -26.74 13.03 2.84
C THR A 83 -26.86 14.46 2.30
N GLU A 84 -25.94 15.35 2.69
CA GLU A 84 -25.90 16.74 2.21
C GLU A 84 -25.23 16.88 0.84
N GLY A 85 -24.64 15.79 0.32
CA GLY A 85 -23.99 15.72 -0.98
C GLY A 85 -22.58 15.14 -0.94
N PRO A 86 -21.96 14.92 -2.12
CA PRO A 86 -20.57 14.47 -2.19
C PRO A 86 -19.63 15.53 -1.61
N ASN A 87 -18.56 15.08 -0.97
CA ASN A 87 -17.55 15.93 -0.32
C ASN A 87 -18.06 16.84 0.81
N GLN A 88 -19.28 16.60 1.34
CA GLN A 88 -19.85 17.34 2.48
C GLN A 88 -19.81 16.55 3.79
N GLY A 89 -19.29 15.33 3.77
CA GLY A 89 -19.11 14.47 4.94
C GLY A 89 -17.98 14.97 5.86
N PRO A 90 -18.09 14.73 7.18
CA PRO A 90 -17.17 15.30 8.16
C PRO A 90 -15.82 14.56 8.26
N ALA A 91 -15.62 13.46 7.53
CA ALA A 91 -14.47 12.58 7.68
C ALA A 91 -13.91 12.14 6.33
N HIS A 92 -12.61 11.88 6.32
CA HIS A 92 -11.86 11.28 5.22
C HIS A 92 -10.87 10.27 5.79
N ALA A 93 -10.72 9.13 5.12
CA ALA A 93 -9.70 8.15 5.41
C ALA A 93 -8.54 8.38 4.44
N GLU A 94 -7.42 8.88 4.95
CA GLU A 94 -6.20 9.06 4.17
C GLU A 94 -5.56 7.71 3.83
N PRO A 95 -4.96 7.54 2.63
CA PRO A 95 -4.40 6.27 2.20
C PRO A 95 -3.03 6.00 2.82
N CYS A 96 -2.98 5.93 4.14
CA CYS A 96 -1.80 5.66 4.95
C CYS A 96 -2.15 4.71 6.10
N ALA A 97 -1.35 3.66 6.30
CA ALA A 97 -1.56 2.71 7.38
C ALA A 97 -0.26 2.04 7.82
N THR A 98 -0.15 1.74 9.11
CA THR A 98 0.97 1.01 9.69
C THR A 98 0.51 -0.35 10.21
N VAL A 99 1.22 -1.41 9.85
CA VAL A 99 0.97 -2.77 10.32
C VAL A 99 2.20 -3.30 11.06
N LYS A 100 1.97 -4.11 12.10
CA LYS A 100 3.05 -4.82 12.82
C LYS A 100 3.27 -6.20 12.22
N VAL A 101 4.49 -6.46 11.78
CA VAL A 101 4.88 -7.70 11.08
C VAL A 101 5.98 -8.40 11.89
N LYS A 102 5.99 -9.73 11.85
CA LYS A 102 7.09 -10.57 12.32
C LYS A 102 7.59 -11.42 11.17
N LEU A 103 8.90 -11.45 10.95
CA LEU A 103 9.53 -12.29 9.93
C LEU A 103 10.52 -13.26 10.58
N SER A 104 10.66 -14.44 9.99
CA SER A 104 11.67 -15.43 10.38
C SER A 104 12.69 -15.71 9.27
N LYS A 105 12.50 -15.12 8.08
CA LYS A 105 13.35 -15.29 6.90
C LYS A 105 13.39 -13.97 6.10
N PRO A 106 14.49 -13.67 5.40
CA PRO A 106 14.55 -12.53 4.49
C PRO A 106 13.61 -12.72 3.30
N GLY A 107 13.33 -11.62 2.61
CA GLY A 107 12.50 -11.62 1.41
C GLY A 107 12.20 -10.22 0.91
N THR A 108 11.12 -10.12 0.15
CA THR A 108 10.67 -8.86 -0.46
C THR A 108 9.24 -8.57 -0.04
N PHE A 109 9.01 -7.37 0.48
CA PHE A 109 7.67 -6.82 0.59
C PHE A 109 7.20 -6.33 -0.77
N LEU A 110 5.98 -6.65 -1.13
CA LEU A 110 5.29 -6.12 -2.30
C LEU A 110 4.11 -5.30 -1.80
N ALA A 111 3.88 -4.12 -2.36
CA ALA A 111 2.68 -3.35 -2.10
C ALA A 111 1.88 -3.26 -3.39
N LEU A 112 0.56 -3.46 -3.27
CA LEU A 112 -0.40 -3.24 -4.34
C LEU A 112 -1.42 -2.23 -3.83
N SER A 113 -1.75 -1.20 -4.60
CA SER A 113 -2.80 -0.24 -4.30
C SER A 113 -3.80 -0.15 -5.44
N TYR A 114 -4.97 0.40 -5.15
CA TYR A 114 -6.03 0.62 -6.13
C TYR A 114 -6.63 2.01 -6.00
N CYS A 115 -6.53 2.79 -7.07
CA CYS A 115 -7.28 4.02 -7.26
C CYS A 115 -8.60 3.70 -7.97
N ASN A 116 -9.70 4.30 -7.51
CA ASN A 116 -11.03 4.00 -8.04
C ASN A 116 -11.17 4.29 -9.55
N ILE A 117 -10.38 5.23 -10.11
CA ILE A 117 -10.40 5.59 -11.53
C ILE A 117 -9.04 5.40 -12.25
N HIS A 118 -7.94 5.25 -11.53
CA HIS A 118 -6.58 5.08 -12.11
C HIS A 118 -6.01 3.66 -11.95
N GLY A 119 -6.83 2.68 -11.55
CA GLY A 119 -6.45 1.27 -11.59
C GLY A 119 -5.43 0.85 -10.52
N PHE A 120 -4.66 -0.19 -10.85
CA PHE A 120 -3.74 -0.86 -9.93
C PHE A 120 -2.31 -0.32 -10.04
N TRP A 121 -1.65 -0.21 -8.90
CA TRP A 121 -0.27 0.27 -8.78
C TRP A 121 0.53 -0.59 -7.81
N GLU A 122 1.80 -0.84 -8.13
CA GLU A 122 2.67 -1.66 -7.30
C GLU A 122 4.03 -1.02 -6.99
N SER A 123 4.63 -1.51 -5.91
CA SER A 123 6.03 -1.28 -5.57
C SER A 123 6.57 -2.47 -4.80
N GLU A 124 7.89 -2.53 -4.66
CA GLU A 124 8.56 -3.55 -3.87
C GLU A 124 9.65 -2.97 -2.98
N ARG A 125 9.94 -3.67 -1.89
CA ARG A 125 11.02 -3.33 -0.98
C ARG A 125 11.65 -4.60 -0.36
N PRO A 126 12.95 -4.85 -0.58
CA PRO A 126 13.67 -5.92 0.12
C PRO A 126 13.75 -5.68 1.63
N VAL A 127 13.77 -6.78 2.40
CA VAL A 127 14.00 -6.76 3.85
C VAL A 127 14.90 -7.95 4.24
N SER A 128 15.94 -7.66 5.02
CA SER A 128 16.85 -8.67 5.56
C SER A 128 16.44 -9.07 6.99
N VAL A 129 16.72 -10.32 7.35
CA VAL A 129 16.46 -10.87 8.69
C VAL A 129 17.76 -11.44 9.26
N GLU A 130 18.09 -11.06 10.49
CA GLU A 130 19.19 -11.64 11.31
C GLU A 130 18.70 -12.52 12.45
#